data_AF-A0A1Q3ER17-F1
#
_entry.id   AF-A0A1Q3ER17-F1
#
_cell.length_a   1.000
_cell.length_b   1.000
_cell.length_c   1.000
_cell.angle_alpha   90.00
_cell.angle_beta   90.00
_cell.angle_gamma   90.00
#
_symmetry.space_group_name_H-M   'P 1'
#
loop_
_entity.id
_entity.type
_entity.pdbx_description
1 polymer ?
#
loop_
_entity_poly.entity_id
_entity_poly.type
_entity_poly.pdbx_seq_one_letter_code
_entity_poly.pdbx_strand_id
1 'polypeptide(L)'
;MTCRLTQPSIAGPYSVFDYMFHIDGTMEVRLSASGYLQGGYWEPLQEGYGGRIREHSMGNLHDHVINYKVDLDIAGLENSLLETIAGQEIVEQPWLEDDEWGRTVIQQKITRRIIETEDEALLNPRGYAIHAGYNPIHNTIVGSRRLLNNANWARYNLAVSLRKETEPSSSSMWNMNLPGKPTVDFHKFFDGDNITQDDLVVWVNVGTHHMPQAEDSPNTKTTVAMSSFLLTPLNYFDSDISLESTNAILLSAPSQPGEPWGFDDYGVKQDFTCVPETPPPFEYLDPKVYDEEGRLKESESVEDMRKMAEMYHRIKFELYIKTKHNATCVSTVSD
;
A
#
# COMPACT_ATOMS: atom_id res chain seq x y z
N MET A 1 -12.10 4.75 14.31
CA MET A 1 -12.74 4.92 13.00
C MET A 1 -11.66 4.77 11.94
N THR A 2 -11.78 3.79 11.03
CA THR A 2 -10.88 3.69 9.88
C THR A 2 -11.38 4.67 8.81
N CYS A 3 -10.54 5.59 8.37
CA CYS A 3 -10.88 6.47 7.24
C CYS A 3 -10.44 5.78 5.95
N ARG A 4 -11.28 5.80 4.91
CA ARG A 4 -10.97 5.22 3.61
C ARG A 4 -11.20 6.26 2.53
N LEU A 5 -10.13 6.62 1.82
CA LEU A 5 -10.22 7.37 0.58
C LEU A 5 -10.18 6.37 -0.58
N THR A 6 -11.24 6.34 -1.38
CA THR A 6 -11.39 5.42 -2.51
C THR A 6 -11.48 6.21 -3.81
N GLN A 7 -10.63 5.86 -4.78
CA GLN A 7 -10.64 6.47 -6.11
C GLN A 7 -10.69 5.40 -7.21
N PRO A 8 -11.73 5.41 -8.07
CA PRO A 8 -11.76 4.56 -9.25
C PRO A 8 -10.98 5.17 -10.42
N SER A 9 -10.43 4.31 -11.28
CA SER A 9 -9.76 4.65 -12.54
C SER A 9 -10.20 3.71 -13.65
N ILE A 10 -10.34 4.24 -14.88
CA ILE A 10 -10.77 3.51 -16.06
C ILE A 10 -9.72 3.69 -17.17
N ALA A 11 -8.51 3.21 -16.93
CA ALA A 11 -7.45 3.11 -17.94
C ALA A 11 -7.21 1.62 -18.24
N GLY A 12 -7.95 1.05 -19.20
CA GLY A 12 -7.99 -0.40 -19.43
C GLY A 12 -8.94 -1.10 -18.45
N PRO A 13 -8.50 -2.08 -17.63
CA PRO A 13 -9.34 -2.67 -16.59
C PRO A 13 -9.69 -1.64 -15.50
N TYR A 14 -10.90 -1.73 -14.95
CA TYR A 14 -11.37 -0.85 -13.87
C TYR A 14 -10.52 -1.10 -12.61
N SER A 15 -9.86 -0.07 -12.10
CA SER A 15 -9.02 -0.17 -10.91
C SER A 15 -9.55 0.72 -9.79
N VAL A 16 -9.46 0.24 -8.55
CA VAL A 16 -9.85 0.97 -7.34
C VAL A 16 -8.61 1.14 -6.48
N PHE A 17 -8.27 2.38 -6.19
CA PHE A 17 -7.19 2.76 -5.29
C PHE A 17 -7.80 3.13 -3.94
N ASP A 18 -7.37 2.44 -2.89
CA ASP A 18 -7.82 2.63 -1.52
C ASP A 18 -6.64 3.05 -0.65
N TYR A 19 -6.82 4.18 0.05
CA TYR A 19 -5.93 4.63 1.11
C TYR A 19 -6.70 4.54 2.43
N MET A 20 -6.32 3.58 3.27
CA MET A 20 -7.01 3.26 4.52
C MET A 20 -6.15 3.69 5.71
N PHE A 21 -6.72 4.50 6.60
CA PHE A 21 -6.06 5.03 7.77
C PHE A 21 -6.66 4.41 9.02
N HIS A 22 -5.83 3.75 9.81
CA HIS A 22 -6.21 3.02 11.01
C HIS A 22 -5.93 3.85 12.27
N ILE A 23 -6.63 3.52 13.35
CA ILE A 23 -6.58 4.29 14.61
C ILE A 23 -5.28 4.11 15.40
N ASP A 24 -4.50 3.10 15.07
CA ASP A 24 -3.15 2.83 15.61
C ASP A 24 -2.05 3.61 14.88
N GLY A 25 -2.41 4.40 13.86
CA GLY A 25 -1.47 5.13 13.00
C GLY A 25 -0.99 4.34 11.78
N THR A 26 -1.49 3.13 11.57
CA THR A 26 -1.22 2.34 10.36
C THR A 26 -1.94 2.93 9.15
N MET A 27 -1.26 2.95 8.00
CA MET A 27 -1.84 3.27 6.70
C MET A 27 -1.71 2.07 5.76
N GLU A 28 -2.80 1.60 5.16
CA GLU A 28 -2.77 0.61 4.09
C GLU A 28 -3.05 1.30 2.76
N VAL A 29 -2.18 1.05 1.78
CA VAL A 29 -2.41 1.42 0.37
C VAL A 29 -2.75 0.15 -0.38
N ARG A 30 -3.96 0.10 -0.95
CA ARG A 30 -4.48 -1.07 -1.66
C ARG A 30 -4.95 -0.70 -3.05
N LEU A 31 -4.65 -1.57 -4.01
CA LEU A 31 -5.22 -1.55 -5.34
C LEU A 31 -6.06 -2.80 -5.56
N SER A 32 -7.28 -2.64 -6.08
CA SER A 32 -8.11 -3.75 -6.55
C SER A 32 -8.49 -3.55 -8.01
N ALA A 33 -8.31 -4.57 -8.85
CA ALA A 33 -8.66 -4.54 -10.27
C ALA A 33 -9.93 -5.33 -10.57
N SER A 34 -10.69 -4.85 -11.56
CA SER A 34 -11.92 -5.43 -12.10
C SER A 34 -12.08 -4.98 -13.56
N GLY A 35 -13.29 -5.11 -14.10
CA GLY A 35 -13.57 -4.82 -15.50
C GLY A 35 -13.10 -5.94 -16.43
N TYR A 36 -13.15 -5.65 -17.72
CA TYR A 36 -12.86 -6.62 -18.77
C TYR A 36 -11.37 -6.89 -18.90
N LEU A 37 -11.03 -8.16 -19.11
CA LEU A 37 -9.69 -8.60 -19.46
C LEU A 37 -9.29 -8.10 -20.86
N GLN A 38 -8.01 -7.80 -21.04
CA GLN A 38 -7.41 -7.80 -22.37
C GLN A 38 -7.23 -9.25 -22.85
N GLY A 39 -8.26 -9.78 -23.51
CA GLY A 39 -8.28 -11.15 -24.03
C GLY A 39 -7.46 -11.35 -25.31
N GLY A 40 -7.38 -12.60 -25.73
CA GLY A 40 -6.82 -13.05 -27.02
C GLY A 40 -7.72 -14.08 -27.68
N TYR A 41 -7.44 -14.42 -28.94
CA TYR A 41 -8.08 -15.57 -29.60
C TYR A 41 -7.42 -16.87 -29.13
N TRP A 42 -8.21 -17.87 -28.76
CA TRP A 42 -7.70 -19.16 -28.27
C TRP A 42 -7.34 -20.15 -29.38
N GLU A 43 -6.11 -20.66 -29.33
CA GLU A 43 -5.63 -21.81 -30.09
C GLU A 43 -4.87 -22.80 -29.20
N PRO A 44 -4.94 -24.13 -29.42
CA PRO A 44 -4.25 -25.12 -28.60
C PRO A 44 -2.74 -24.89 -28.42
N LEU A 45 -2.07 -24.28 -29.39
CA LEU A 45 -0.63 -23.97 -29.34
C LEU A 45 -0.28 -22.89 -28.29
N GLN A 46 -1.26 -22.19 -27.73
CA GLN A 46 -1.07 -21.14 -26.72
C GLN A 46 -1.15 -21.67 -25.29
N GLU A 47 -1.28 -22.99 -25.10
CA GLU A 47 -1.24 -23.62 -23.79
C GLU A 47 0.03 -23.19 -23.03
N GLY A 48 -0.15 -22.68 -21.81
CA GLY A 48 0.92 -22.10 -20.99
C GLY A 48 1.07 -20.57 -21.07
N TYR A 49 0.44 -19.89 -22.03
CA TYR A 49 0.46 -18.42 -22.18
C TYR A 49 -0.85 -17.73 -21.80
N GLY A 50 -1.82 -18.51 -21.33
CA GLY A 50 -3.15 -18.03 -20.95
C GLY A 50 -4.12 -19.20 -20.74
N GLY A 51 -5.30 -18.89 -20.22
CA GLY A 51 -6.39 -19.85 -20.04
C GLY A 51 -7.47 -19.68 -21.11
N ARG A 52 -8.01 -20.79 -21.65
CA ARG A 52 -9.22 -20.74 -22.48
C ARG A 52 -10.42 -20.38 -21.60
N ILE A 53 -10.95 -19.16 -21.75
CA ILE A 53 -12.08 -18.65 -20.94
C ILE A 53 -13.43 -18.85 -21.63
N ARG A 54 -13.45 -18.95 -22.97
CA ARG A 54 -14.63 -19.32 -23.78
C ARG A 54 -14.19 -20.11 -25.02
N GLU A 55 -15.16 -20.51 -25.85
CA GLU A 55 -14.90 -21.32 -27.05
C GLU A 55 -13.75 -20.76 -27.92
N HIS A 56 -13.74 -19.46 -28.19
CA HIS A 56 -12.73 -18.79 -29.02
C HIS A 56 -11.96 -17.70 -28.29
N SER A 57 -12.04 -17.64 -26.96
CA SER A 57 -11.45 -16.55 -26.17
C SER A 57 -10.46 -17.09 -25.16
N MET A 58 -9.29 -16.46 -25.11
CA MET A 58 -8.23 -16.69 -24.15
C MET A 58 -8.12 -15.50 -23.20
N GLY A 59 -7.95 -15.78 -21.90
CA GLY A 59 -7.42 -14.83 -20.95
C GLY A 59 -5.90 -14.90 -20.98
N ASN A 60 -5.24 -13.88 -21.53
CA ASN A 60 -3.78 -13.85 -21.64
C ASN A 60 -3.15 -13.82 -20.24
N LEU A 61 -2.06 -14.57 -20.02
CA LEU A 61 -1.22 -14.40 -18.83
C LEU A 61 -0.56 -13.01 -18.86
N HIS A 62 -0.67 -12.26 -17.77
CA HIS A 62 -0.05 -10.94 -17.67
C HIS A 62 0.25 -10.56 -16.21
N ASP A 63 1.20 -9.63 -16.05
CA ASP A 63 1.52 -9.03 -14.76
C ASP A 63 0.90 -7.64 -14.68
N HIS A 64 0.23 -7.36 -13.56
CA HIS A 64 -0.01 -6.00 -13.11
C HIS A 64 1.13 -5.59 -12.19
N VAL A 65 1.79 -4.45 -12.44
CA VAL A 65 2.79 -3.86 -11.53
C VAL A 65 2.52 -2.37 -11.46
N ILE A 66 2.30 -1.88 -10.24
CA ILE A 66 1.97 -0.48 -9.95
C ILE A 66 3.01 0.06 -8.99
N ASN A 67 3.60 1.20 -9.35
CA ASN A 67 4.63 1.86 -8.56
C ASN A 67 4.06 3.04 -7.78
N TYR A 68 4.42 3.12 -6.51
CA TYR A 68 4.10 4.21 -5.60
C TYR A 68 5.39 4.93 -5.21
N LYS A 69 5.37 6.26 -5.31
CA LYS A 69 6.35 7.13 -4.65
C LYS A 69 5.89 7.37 -3.22
N VAL A 70 6.70 6.95 -2.26
CA VAL A 70 6.44 7.05 -0.82
C VAL A 70 7.54 7.91 -0.21
N ASP A 71 7.25 9.20 -0.10
CA ASP A 71 8.15 10.26 0.40
C ASP A 71 7.82 10.45 1.89
N LEU A 72 8.58 9.78 2.76
CA LEU A 72 8.28 9.72 4.19
C LEU A 72 9.24 10.61 4.97
N ASP A 73 8.70 11.65 5.58
CA ASP A 73 9.44 12.54 6.48
C ASP A 73 9.23 12.11 7.94
N ILE A 74 9.91 11.05 8.36
CA ILE A 74 9.72 10.46 9.69
C ILE A 74 10.38 11.35 10.75
N ALA A 75 9.56 12.16 11.42
CA ALA A 75 9.98 13.15 12.42
C ALA A 75 11.00 14.19 11.89
N GLY A 76 11.02 14.42 10.57
CA GLY A 76 11.95 15.31 9.87
C GLY A 76 12.39 14.70 8.54
N LEU A 77 13.19 15.45 7.79
CA LEU A 77 13.71 15.01 6.48
C LEU A 77 14.86 14.01 6.63
N GLU A 78 15.71 14.14 7.65
CA GLU A 78 16.91 13.31 7.82
C GLU A 78 16.52 11.89 8.28
N ASN A 79 16.49 10.94 7.36
CA ASN A 79 16.02 9.57 7.58
C ASN A 79 17.06 8.51 7.18
N SER A 80 16.86 7.26 7.58
CA SER A 80 17.75 6.14 7.26
C SER A 80 16.98 4.84 7.11
N LEU A 81 17.44 3.97 6.21
CA LEU A 81 16.83 2.67 6.01
C LEU A 81 17.38 1.63 7.00
N LEU A 82 16.50 1.09 7.84
CA LEU A 82 16.82 0.00 8.77
C LEU A 82 16.27 -1.33 8.23
N GLU A 83 17.17 -2.26 7.90
CA GLU A 83 16.80 -3.64 7.57
C GLU A 83 16.80 -4.52 8.84
N THR A 84 15.69 -5.23 9.09
CA THR A 84 15.56 -6.18 10.21
C THR A 84 15.33 -7.59 9.66
N ILE A 85 16.26 -8.51 9.90
CA ILE A 85 16.21 -9.89 9.39
C ILE A 85 16.06 -10.85 10.57
N ALA A 86 15.11 -11.79 10.48
CA ALA A 86 15.05 -12.94 11.36
C ALA A 86 15.94 -14.06 10.79
N GLY A 87 17.03 -14.37 11.48
CA GLY A 87 17.95 -15.48 11.17
C GLY A 87 17.80 -16.63 12.16
N GLN A 88 18.62 -17.65 11.98
CA GLN A 88 18.80 -18.74 12.94
C GLN A 88 20.24 -18.72 13.45
N GLU A 89 20.41 -18.98 14.74
CA GLU A 89 21.72 -19.29 15.31
C GLU A 89 21.66 -20.55 16.16
N ILE A 90 22.81 -21.22 16.25
CA ILE A 90 23.03 -22.30 17.18
C ILE A 90 23.56 -21.66 18.46
N VAL A 91 22.82 -21.79 19.56
CA VAL A 91 23.16 -21.20 20.86
C VAL A 91 23.07 -22.25 21.96
N GLU A 92 23.99 -22.17 22.91
CA GLU A 92 23.92 -22.96 24.13
C GLU A 92 23.07 -22.22 25.16
N GLN A 93 22.00 -22.83 25.65
CA GLN A 93 21.12 -22.25 26.66
C GLN A 93 21.44 -22.81 28.05
N PRO A 94 22.03 -22.02 28.96
CA PRO A 94 22.53 -22.51 30.25
C PRO A 94 21.46 -23.08 31.18
N TRP A 95 20.19 -22.71 30.96
CA TRP A 95 19.04 -23.15 31.75
C TRP A 95 18.39 -24.43 31.22
N LEU A 96 18.85 -24.97 30.08
CA LEU A 96 18.45 -26.31 29.65
C LEU A 96 19.24 -27.34 30.45
N GLU A 97 18.53 -28.39 30.85
CA GLU A 97 19.16 -29.54 31.48
C GLU A 97 20.09 -30.22 30.46
N ASP A 98 21.22 -30.73 30.95
CA ASP A 98 22.15 -31.49 30.12
C ASP A 98 21.67 -32.94 30.04
N ASP A 99 20.48 -33.11 29.45
CA ASP A 99 19.84 -34.39 29.19
C ASP A 99 20.12 -34.88 27.75
N GLU A 100 19.38 -35.87 27.25
CA GLU A 100 19.58 -36.43 25.91
C GLU A 100 19.47 -35.40 24.76
N TRP A 101 18.83 -34.24 25.01
CA TRP A 101 18.68 -33.16 24.03
C TRP A 101 19.84 -32.16 24.09
N GLY A 102 20.64 -32.19 25.15
CA GLY A 102 21.75 -31.27 25.39
C GLY A 102 21.31 -29.80 25.50
N ARG A 103 22.28 -28.92 25.77
CA ARG A 103 22.02 -27.48 25.96
C ARG A 103 21.97 -26.67 24.67
N THR A 104 22.27 -27.28 23.53
CA THR A 104 22.43 -26.59 22.26
C THR A 104 21.11 -26.59 21.50
N VAL A 105 20.59 -25.40 21.18
CA VAL A 105 19.35 -25.24 20.42
C VAL A 105 19.55 -24.37 19.18
N ILE A 106 18.76 -24.63 18.15
CA ILE A 106 18.60 -23.73 17.00
C ILE A 106 17.48 -22.76 17.35
N GLN A 107 17.80 -21.48 17.50
CA GLN A 107 16.83 -20.44 17.89
C GLN A 107 16.71 -19.36 16.82
N GLN A 108 15.50 -18.82 16.66
CA GLN A 108 15.29 -17.62 15.86
C GLN A 108 15.98 -16.42 16.54
N LYS A 109 16.84 -15.74 15.80
CA LYS A 109 17.49 -14.50 16.23
C LYS A 109 17.12 -13.37 15.30
N ILE A 110 16.53 -12.32 15.86
CA ILE A 110 16.37 -11.07 15.12
C ILE A 110 17.74 -10.38 15.10
N THR A 111 18.32 -10.23 13.93
CA THR A 111 19.54 -9.43 13.75
C THR A 111 19.14 -8.05 13.28
N ARG A 112 19.49 -7.04 14.07
CA ARG A 112 19.36 -5.61 13.76
C ARG A 112 20.77 -5.03 13.70
N ARG A 113 21.08 -4.16 12.73
CA ARG A 113 22.34 -3.38 12.60
C ARG A 113 21.98 -1.90 12.76
N ILE A 114 22.74 -0.97 13.38
CA ILE A 114 24.09 -0.94 13.99
C ILE A 114 24.02 -0.03 15.23
N ILE A 115 24.78 -0.32 16.29
CA ILE A 115 25.10 0.59 17.41
C ILE A 115 26.58 0.41 17.77
N GLU A 116 27.38 1.48 17.71
CA GLU A 116 28.84 1.47 17.91
C GLU A 116 29.30 2.13 19.24
N THR A 117 28.42 2.85 19.95
CA THR A 117 28.74 3.53 21.23
C THR A 117 27.63 3.39 22.30
N GLU A 118 27.97 3.60 23.58
CA GLU A 118 27.03 3.54 24.73
C GLU A 118 25.94 4.62 24.66
N ASP A 119 26.22 5.76 24.03
CA ASP A 119 25.25 6.85 23.84
C ASP A 119 24.20 6.50 22.75
N GLU A 120 24.56 5.67 21.78
CA GLU A 120 23.67 5.22 20.70
C GLU A 120 22.67 4.13 21.16
N ALA A 121 22.94 3.45 22.29
CA ALA A 121 22.06 2.44 22.89
C ALA A 121 20.83 3.04 23.61
N LEU A 122 20.79 4.36 23.79
CA LEU A 122 19.66 5.09 24.39
C LEU A 122 18.61 5.51 23.35
N LEU A 123 18.89 5.35 22.05
CA LEU A 123 17.99 5.70 20.96
C LEU A 123 17.13 4.49 20.55
N ASN A 124 15.83 4.55 20.87
CA ASN A 124 14.83 3.84 20.08
C ASN A 124 14.47 4.77 18.90
N PRO A 125 15.01 4.58 17.69
CA PRO A 125 14.70 5.45 16.57
C PRO A 125 13.20 5.36 16.26
N ARG A 126 12.55 6.52 16.17
CA ARG A 126 11.16 6.62 15.74
C ARG A 126 11.10 6.24 14.26
N GLY A 127 10.33 5.22 13.91
CA GLY A 127 10.31 4.68 12.55
C GLY A 127 8.91 4.39 12.05
N TYR A 128 8.79 4.26 10.74
CA TYR A 128 7.65 3.58 10.11
C TYR A 128 8.16 2.35 9.37
N ALA A 129 7.55 1.20 9.63
CA ALA A 129 7.86 -0.03 8.94
C ALA A 129 7.00 -0.16 7.67
N ILE A 130 7.60 -0.67 6.61
CA ILE A 130 6.91 -0.98 5.35
C ILE A 130 6.67 -2.48 5.33
N HIS A 131 5.40 -2.87 5.42
CA HIS A 131 5.00 -4.27 5.34
C HIS A 131 4.41 -4.57 3.98
N ALA A 132 4.86 -5.67 3.38
CA ALA A 132 4.16 -6.25 2.26
C ALA A 132 2.75 -6.67 2.68
N GLY A 133 1.76 -6.24 1.91
CA GLY A 133 0.37 -6.68 2.05
C GLY A 133 0.05 -7.80 1.08
N TYR A 134 -1.09 -7.70 0.40
CA TYR A 134 -1.48 -8.70 -0.61
C TYR A 134 -0.61 -8.58 -1.86
N ASN A 135 -0.20 -9.73 -2.42
CA ASN A 135 0.50 -9.84 -3.70
C ASN A 135 1.64 -8.81 -3.94
N PRO A 136 2.69 -8.81 -3.11
CA PRO A 136 3.84 -7.90 -3.26
C PRO A 136 4.78 -8.40 -4.36
N ILE A 137 4.36 -8.35 -5.62
CA ILE A 137 5.14 -8.89 -6.74
C ILE A 137 5.88 -7.79 -7.51
N HIS A 138 6.84 -8.21 -8.33
CA HIS A 138 7.46 -7.42 -9.38
C HIS A 138 7.24 -8.10 -10.73
N ASN A 139 7.62 -7.44 -11.82
CA ASN A 139 7.45 -7.97 -13.17
C ASN A 139 8.28 -9.25 -13.35
N THR A 140 7.65 -10.29 -13.91
CA THR A 140 8.30 -11.55 -14.27
C THR A 140 9.21 -11.36 -15.48
N ILE A 141 8.80 -10.50 -16.42
CA ILE A 141 9.50 -10.34 -17.70
C ILE A 141 10.61 -9.30 -17.58
N VAL A 142 11.85 -9.78 -17.49
CA VAL A 142 13.06 -8.96 -17.53
C VAL A 142 13.72 -9.06 -18.92
N GLY A 143 14.19 -7.94 -19.46
CA GLY A 143 14.92 -7.91 -20.74
C GLY A 143 14.06 -7.88 -22.01
N SER A 144 12.74 -7.69 -21.89
CA SER A 144 11.85 -7.54 -23.05
C SER A 144 12.20 -6.29 -23.87
N ARG A 145 12.21 -6.42 -25.21
CA ARG A 145 12.36 -5.29 -26.15
C ARG A 145 11.21 -4.28 -26.06
N ARG A 146 10.06 -4.68 -25.52
CA ARG A 146 8.90 -3.79 -25.31
C ARG A 146 9.06 -2.91 -24.08
N LEU A 147 9.93 -3.29 -23.14
CA LEU A 147 10.16 -2.54 -21.91
C LEU A 147 11.52 -1.83 -21.95
N LEU A 148 12.60 -2.54 -22.31
CA LEU A 148 13.97 -2.02 -22.26
C LEU A 148 14.21 -1.21 -20.97
N ASN A 149 14.19 0.13 -21.06
CA ASN A 149 14.41 1.06 -19.95
C ASN A 149 13.16 1.83 -19.48
N ASN A 150 12.00 1.72 -20.15
CA ASN A 150 10.84 2.60 -19.85
C ASN A 150 10.07 2.28 -18.56
N ALA A 151 10.27 1.09 -17.99
CA ALA A 151 9.60 0.62 -16.78
C ALA A 151 10.59 -0.12 -15.86
N ASN A 152 11.81 0.41 -15.75
CA ASN A 152 12.87 -0.17 -14.92
C ASN A 152 12.47 -0.31 -13.43
N TRP A 153 11.61 0.57 -12.93
CA TRP A 153 11.02 0.46 -11.59
C TRP A 153 10.31 -0.86 -11.34
N ALA A 154 9.70 -1.47 -12.36
CA ALA A 154 8.88 -2.68 -12.23
C ALA A 154 9.69 -3.96 -11.92
N ARG A 155 11.02 -3.88 -11.85
CA ARG A 155 11.93 -5.03 -11.63
C ARG A 155 12.16 -5.37 -10.16
N TYR A 156 11.73 -4.50 -9.25
CA TYR A 156 12.02 -4.60 -7.82
C TYR A 156 10.72 -4.61 -7.03
N ASN A 157 10.69 -5.22 -5.85
CA ASN A 157 9.55 -5.03 -4.94
C ASN A 157 9.59 -3.63 -4.30
N LEU A 158 10.81 -3.16 -3.99
CA LEU A 158 11.07 -1.89 -3.34
C LEU A 158 12.44 -1.36 -3.75
N ALA A 159 12.58 -0.05 -3.85
CA ALA A 159 13.86 0.64 -3.97
C ALA A 159 13.85 1.93 -3.15
N VAL A 160 15.01 2.40 -2.69
CA VAL A 160 15.15 3.65 -1.92
C VAL A 160 16.17 4.54 -2.61
N SER A 161 15.81 5.80 -2.84
CA SER A 161 16.70 6.82 -3.41
C SER A 161 16.74 8.05 -2.52
N LEU A 162 17.78 8.87 -2.68
CA LEU A 162 17.77 10.23 -2.18
C LEU A 162 16.66 11.03 -2.87
N ARG A 163 15.99 11.92 -2.13
CA ARG A 163 14.93 12.78 -2.65
C ARG A 163 15.55 13.92 -3.47
N LYS A 164 15.13 14.05 -4.73
CA LYS A 164 15.58 15.12 -5.64
C LYS A 164 14.38 15.78 -6.34
N GLU A 165 14.37 17.11 -6.43
CA GLU A 165 13.34 17.86 -7.20
C GLU A 165 13.31 17.49 -8.69
N THR A 166 14.47 17.08 -9.22
CA THR A 166 14.61 16.62 -10.61
C THR A 166 14.04 15.22 -10.84
N GLU A 167 13.62 14.53 -9.78
CA GLU A 167 13.10 13.15 -9.80
C GLU A 167 11.67 13.08 -9.22
N PRO A 168 10.71 13.83 -9.79
CA PRO A 168 9.36 13.93 -9.22
C PRO A 168 8.53 12.64 -9.40
N SER A 169 8.88 11.80 -10.38
CA SER A 169 8.12 10.60 -10.77
C SER A 169 9.06 9.53 -11.33
N SER A 170 8.73 8.25 -11.12
CA SER A 170 9.44 7.09 -11.66
C SER A 170 9.13 6.79 -13.14
N SER A 171 8.15 7.50 -13.73
CA SER A 171 7.71 7.33 -15.11
C SER A 171 7.18 8.64 -15.73
N SER A 172 6.79 8.60 -17.00
CA SER A 172 6.12 9.72 -17.70
C SER A 172 5.14 9.21 -18.76
N MET A 173 4.23 10.08 -19.23
CA MET A 173 3.25 9.75 -20.29
C MET A 173 3.90 9.29 -21.59
N TRP A 174 5.15 9.68 -21.83
CA TRP A 174 5.88 9.37 -23.04
C TRP A 174 6.68 8.06 -22.95
N ASN A 175 6.91 7.54 -21.73
CA ASN A 175 7.74 6.36 -21.51
C ASN A 175 7.25 5.13 -22.27
N MET A 176 5.93 4.93 -22.34
CA MET A 176 5.32 3.78 -23.04
C MET A 176 5.79 3.66 -24.49
N ASN A 177 5.99 4.79 -25.17
CA ASN A 177 6.38 4.84 -26.59
C ASN A 177 7.91 4.90 -26.81
N LEU A 178 8.69 5.02 -25.73
CA LEU A 178 10.13 5.24 -25.79
C LEU A 178 10.90 4.18 -24.95
N PRO A 179 10.75 2.87 -25.23
CA PRO A 179 11.38 1.82 -24.42
C PRO A 179 12.91 1.95 -24.32
N GLY A 180 13.61 2.28 -25.40
CA GLY A 180 15.08 2.35 -25.41
C GLY A 180 15.67 3.62 -24.79
N LYS A 181 14.96 4.75 -24.89
CA LYS A 181 15.41 6.06 -24.41
C LYS A 181 14.21 6.85 -23.86
N PRO A 182 13.65 6.42 -22.72
CA PRO A 182 12.49 7.05 -22.12
C PRO A 182 12.82 8.45 -21.61
N THR A 183 11.78 9.27 -21.41
CA THR A 183 11.92 10.59 -20.79
C THR A 183 12.40 10.47 -19.34
N VAL A 184 11.85 9.50 -18.61
CA VAL A 184 12.29 9.15 -17.25
C VAL A 184 12.86 7.73 -17.28
N ASP A 185 14.12 7.58 -16.88
CA ASP A 185 14.76 6.28 -16.71
C ASP A 185 15.04 6.06 -15.23
N PHE A 186 14.24 5.21 -14.59
CA PHE A 186 14.26 5.00 -13.15
C PHE A 186 15.63 4.59 -12.60
N HIS A 187 16.43 3.84 -13.37
CA HIS A 187 17.76 3.44 -12.90
C HIS A 187 18.74 4.62 -12.75
N LYS A 188 18.45 5.78 -13.35
CA LYS A 188 19.29 6.98 -13.18
C LYS A 188 19.18 7.62 -11.80
N PHE A 189 18.19 7.23 -11.01
CA PHE A 189 18.04 7.71 -9.62
C PHE A 189 19.07 7.05 -8.68
N PHE A 190 19.76 6.00 -9.16
CA PHE A 190 20.69 5.18 -8.38
C PHE A 190 22.12 5.36 -8.89
N ASP A 191 22.71 6.50 -8.56
CA ASP A 191 24.06 6.94 -8.95
C ASP A 191 25.11 6.79 -7.83
N GLY A 192 24.74 6.15 -6.71
CA GLY A 192 25.64 5.83 -5.60
C GLY A 192 25.63 6.84 -4.45
N ASP A 193 24.60 7.69 -4.38
CA ASP A 193 24.41 8.62 -3.27
C ASP A 193 24.36 7.94 -1.89
N ASN A 194 24.83 8.67 -0.86
CA ASN A 194 24.64 8.25 0.53
C ASN A 194 23.19 8.50 0.95
N ILE A 195 22.57 7.51 1.59
CA ILE A 195 21.18 7.54 2.05
C ILE A 195 21.07 7.49 3.58
N THR A 196 22.15 7.87 4.29
CA THR A 196 22.21 7.89 5.75
C THR A 196 21.92 9.30 6.26
N GLN A 197 20.86 9.42 7.05
CA GLN A 197 20.38 10.65 7.68
C GLN A 197 20.15 11.78 6.67
N ASP A 198 19.40 11.47 5.61
CA ASP A 198 19.07 12.40 4.53
C ASP A 198 17.61 12.23 4.10
N ASP A 199 17.11 13.09 3.22
CA ASP A 199 15.74 13.07 2.69
C ASP A 199 15.57 11.90 1.70
N LEU A 200 14.75 10.90 2.06
CA LEU A 200 14.63 9.63 1.34
C LEU A 200 13.25 9.42 0.72
N VAL A 201 13.26 8.94 -0.52
CA VAL A 201 12.06 8.45 -1.21
C VAL A 201 12.12 6.93 -1.29
N VAL A 202 11.03 6.27 -0.88
CA VAL A 202 10.81 4.85 -1.12
C VAL A 202 9.90 4.65 -2.33
N TRP A 203 10.32 3.77 -3.23
CA TRP A 203 9.57 3.38 -4.42
C TRP A 203 9.03 1.97 -4.21
N VAL A 204 7.73 1.84 -3.98
CA VAL A 204 7.09 0.57 -3.62
C VAL A 204 6.30 0.03 -4.81
N ASN A 205 6.51 -1.24 -5.15
CA ASN A 205 5.68 -1.94 -6.12
C ASN A 205 4.70 -2.89 -5.44
N VAL A 206 3.48 -2.89 -5.96
CA VAL A 206 2.46 -3.90 -5.71
C VAL A 206 1.94 -4.40 -7.05
N GLY A 207 1.36 -5.60 -7.07
CA GLY A 207 0.92 -6.16 -8.33
C GLY A 207 0.21 -7.49 -8.23
N THR A 208 -0.05 -8.12 -9.37
CA THR A 208 -0.60 -9.48 -9.44
C THR A 208 -0.07 -10.20 -10.66
N HIS A 209 0.38 -11.45 -10.50
CA HIS A 209 0.55 -12.39 -11.61
C HIS A 209 -0.84 -12.90 -12.00
N HIS A 210 -1.46 -12.29 -13.00
CA HIS A 210 -2.83 -12.57 -13.35
C HIS A 210 -2.88 -13.68 -14.40
N MET A 211 -3.29 -14.86 -13.94
CA MET A 211 -3.64 -16.02 -14.76
C MET A 211 -5.16 -16.07 -14.91
N PRO A 212 -5.75 -15.47 -15.97
CA PRO A 212 -7.18 -15.29 -16.00
C PRO A 212 -7.91 -16.61 -16.23
N GLN A 213 -9.07 -16.75 -15.59
CA GLN A 213 -9.88 -17.96 -15.56
C GLN A 213 -11.27 -17.69 -16.16
N ALA A 214 -12.08 -18.74 -16.30
CA ALA A 214 -13.45 -18.60 -16.82
C ALA A 214 -14.30 -17.65 -15.97
N GLU A 215 -14.06 -17.63 -14.66
CA GLU A 215 -14.72 -16.78 -13.67
C GLU A 215 -14.29 -15.30 -13.73
N ASP A 216 -13.30 -14.95 -14.55
CA ASP A 216 -12.95 -13.55 -14.87
C ASP A 216 -13.75 -13.02 -16.07
N SER A 217 -14.64 -13.83 -16.65
CA SER A 217 -15.60 -13.40 -17.65
C SER A 217 -17.01 -13.27 -17.02
N PRO A 218 -17.68 -12.10 -17.13
CA PRO A 218 -17.30 -10.98 -17.98
C PRO A 218 -16.23 -10.05 -17.37
N ASN A 219 -16.13 -9.98 -16.04
CA ASN A 219 -15.22 -9.07 -15.35
C ASN A 219 -14.36 -9.79 -14.33
N THR A 220 -13.13 -9.34 -14.17
CA THR A 220 -12.23 -9.75 -13.10
C THR A 220 -12.81 -9.37 -11.73
N LYS A 221 -12.60 -10.24 -10.73
CA LYS A 221 -13.13 -10.04 -9.37
C LYS A 221 -12.12 -9.27 -8.50
N THR A 222 -12.55 -8.14 -7.94
CA THR A 222 -11.74 -7.33 -7.00
C THR A 222 -11.32 -8.11 -5.75
N THR A 223 -12.07 -9.16 -5.39
CA THR A 223 -11.79 -9.98 -4.20
C THR A 223 -10.52 -10.83 -4.33
N VAL A 224 -10.01 -11.06 -5.53
CA VAL A 224 -8.78 -11.84 -5.77
C VAL A 224 -7.72 -11.03 -6.49
N ALA A 225 -8.12 -10.12 -7.38
CA ALA A 225 -7.22 -9.19 -8.06
C ALA A 225 -6.96 -7.96 -7.17
N MET A 226 -6.40 -8.19 -5.99
CA MET A 226 -6.00 -7.12 -5.06
C MET A 226 -4.51 -7.18 -4.73
N SER A 227 -3.92 -6.03 -4.45
CA SER A 227 -2.54 -5.93 -3.98
C SER A 227 -2.40 -4.76 -3.00
N SER A 228 -1.53 -4.86 -2.01
CA SER A 228 -1.36 -3.80 -1.02
C SER A 228 0.01 -3.79 -0.34
N PHE A 229 0.30 -2.67 0.32
CA PHE A 229 1.36 -2.54 1.31
C PHE A 229 0.85 -1.71 2.49
N LEU A 230 1.50 -1.85 3.64
CA LEU A 230 1.17 -1.11 4.85
C LEU A 230 2.37 -0.29 5.31
N LEU A 231 2.10 0.90 5.82
CA LEU A 231 3.01 1.76 6.55
C LEU A 231 2.56 1.75 8.01
N THR A 232 3.34 1.16 8.90
CA THR A 232 2.98 0.97 10.32
C THR A 232 3.96 1.73 11.22
N PRO A 233 3.50 2.36 12.30
CA PRO A 233 4.41 2.93 13.30
C PRO A 233 5.30 1.84 13.93
N LEU A 234 6.61 2.06 13.95
CA LEU A 234 7.58 1.19 14.62
C LEU A 234 8.41 2.05 15.59
N ASN A 235 8.14 1.92 16.89
CA ASN A 235 8.70 2.79 17.93
C ASN A 235 8.52 4.31 17.66
N TYR A 236 7.56 4.69 16.81
CA TYR A 236 7.28 6.09 16.52
C TYR A 236 6.51 6.80 17.65
N PHE A 237 5.68 6.06 18.38
CA PHE A 237 4.94 6.54 19.53
C PHE A 237 5.46 5.85 20.79
N ASP A 238 5.25 6.47 21.95
CA ASP A 238 5.64 5.91 23.25
C ASP A 238 4.79 4.68 23.64
N SER A 239 3.59 4.57 23.07
CA SER A 239 2.66 3.45 23.24
C SER A 239 1.71 3.36 22.05
N ASP A 240 0.87 2.31 22.02
CA ASP A 240 -0.26 2.25 21.07
C ASP A 240 -1.17 3.45 21.25
N ILE A 241 -1.28 4.29 20.21
CA ILE A 241 -2.11 5.49 20.20
C ILE A 241 -3.60 5.17 20.07
N SER A 242 -3.97 3.94 19.69
CA SER A 242 -5.36 3.50 19.65
C SER A 242 -6.02 3.51 21.03
N LEU A 243 -5.21 3.47 22.10
CA LEU A 243 -5.65 3.61 23.50
C LEU A 243 -6.35 4.94 23.80
N GLU A 244 -6.12 5.99 23.00
CA GLU A 244 -6.82 7.26 23.14
C GLU A 244 -8.25 7.24 22.57
N SER A 245 -8.63 6.17 21.86
CA SER A 245 -9.98 6.02 21.31
C SER A 245 -11.01 5.76 22.42
N THR A 246 -11.99 6.64 22.54
CA THR A 246 -13.14 6.47 23.45
C THR A 246 -14.06 5.31 23.07
N ASN A 247 -13.92 4.74 21.87
CA ASN A 247 -14.81 3.68 21.38
C ASN A 247 -14.47 2.27 21.91
N ALA A 248 -13.50 2.14 22.83
CA ALA A 248 -13.22 0.88 23.50
C ALA A 248 -14.27 0.58 24.59
N ILE A 249 -14.50 -0.70 24.90
CA ILE A 249 -15.35 -1.11 26.02
C ILE A 249 -14.50 -1.91 27.00
N LEU A 250 -14.42 -1.47 28.25
CA LEU A 250 -13.72 -2.19 29.31
C LEU A 250 -14.73 -2.97 30.15
N LEU A 251 -14.61 -4.29 30.16
CA LEU A 251 -15.46 -5.16 30.98
C LEU A 251 -14.84 -5.41 32.36
N SER A 252 -15.66 -5.30 33.41
CA SER A 252 -15.27 -5.60 34.78
C SER A 252 -16.00 -6.84 35.29
N ALA A 253 -15.24 -7.80 35.83
CA ALA A 253 -15.80 -9.06 36.32
C ALA A 253 -16.78 -8.84 37.49
N PRO A 254 -17.91 -9.58 37.52
CA PRO A 254 -18.80 -9.55 38.66
C PRO A 254 -18.13 -10.11 39.92
N SER A 255 -18.56 -9.64 41.09
CA SER A 255 -18.03 -10.13 42.37
C SER A 255 -18.52 -11.54 42.72
N GLN A 256 -19.69 -11.95 42.21
CA GLN A 256 -20.21 -13.30 42.37
C GLN A 256 -20.44 -14.00 41.02
N PRO A 257 -20.17 -15.31 40.92
CA PRO A 257 -20.50 -16.08 39.72
C PRO A 257 -22.00 -16.02 39.39
N GLY A 258 -22.33 -15.66 38.15
CA GLY A 258 -23.71 -15.59 37.65
C GLY A 258 -24.33 -14.18 37.64
N GLU A 259 -23.67 -13.18 38.20
CA GLU A 259 -24.10 -11.77 38.08
C GLU A 259 -23.67 -11.16 36.72
N PRO A 260 -24.34 -10.09 36.25
CA PRO A 260 -23.94 -9.35 35.06
C PRO A 260 -22.55 -8.71 35.22
N TRP A 261 -21.79 -8.65 34.13
CA TRP A 261 -20.55 -7.89 34.08
C TRP A 261 -20.83 -6.39 34.08
N GLY A 262 -19.99 -5.63 34.77
CA GLY A 262 -19.95 -4.18 34.60
C GLY A 262 -19.18 -3.81 33.33
N PHE A 263 -19.40 -2.60 32.83
CA PHE A 263 -18.63 -2.06 31.71
C PHE A 263 -18.42 -0.54 31.83
N ASP A 264 -17.33 -0.05 31.24
CA ASP A 264 -17.08 1.37 30.96
C ASP A 264 -17.03 1.56 29.43
N ASP A 265 -17.82 2.51 28.92
CA ASP A 265 -17.90 2.89 27.51
C ASP A 265 -17.28 4.26 27.21
N TYR A 266 -16.53 4.81 28.17
CA TYR A 266 -15.89 6.12 28.11
C TYR A 266 -16.86 7.26 27.74
N GLY A 267 -18.15 7.10 28.07
CA GLY A 267 -19.18 8.10 27.81
C GLY A 267 -19.68 8.15 26.36
N VAL A 268 -19.31 7.18 25.51
CA VAL A 268 -19.77 7.11 24.11
C VAL A 268 -21.26 6.77 23.99
N LYS A 269 -21.87 6.23 25.06
CA LYS A 269 -23.32 5.96 25.19
C LYS A 269 -23.88 5.10 24.05
N GLN A 270 -24.09 3.82 24.34
CA GLN A 270 -24.69 2.86 23.40
C GLN A 270 -26.22 2.76 23.50
N ASP A 271 -26.88 3.67 24.22
CA ASP A 271 -28.33 3.65 24.50
C ASP A 271 -29.19 4.22 23.35
N PHE A 272 -28.56 4.62 22.24
CA PHE A 272 -29.26 5.10 21.06
C PHE A 272 -29.68 3.95 20.14
N THR A 273 -30.97 3.60 20.20
CA THR A 273 -31.61 2.85 19.11
C THR A 273 -32.24 3.86 18.15
N CYS A 274 -31.46 4.43 17.24
CA CYS A 274 -32.02 5.22 16.14
C CYS A 274 -32.09 4.37 14.88
N VAL A 275 -33.25 4.35 14.23
CA VAL A 275 -33.32 3.95 12.82
C VAL A 275 -32.84 5.17 12.04
N PRO A 276 -31.74 5.08 11.28
CA PRO A 276 -31.33 6.19 10.43
C PRO A 276 -32.48 6.54 9.48
N GLU A 277 -32.62 7.80 9.13
CA GLU A 277 -33.56 8.18 8.08
C GLU A 277 -33.30 7.34 6.83
N THR A 278 -34.36 6.92 6.15
CA THR A 278 -34.22 6.17 4.90
C THR A 278 -33.34 6.99 3.96
N PRO A 279 -32.17 6.46 3.54
CA PRO A 279 -31.32 7.20 2.62
C PRO A 279 -32.12 7.51 1.35
N PRO A 280 -31.85 8.63 0.68
CA PRO A 280 -32.49 8.91 -0.60
C PRO A 280 -32.27 7.72 -1.55
N PRO A 281 -33.22 7.47 -2.48
CA PRO A 281 -33.02 6.47 -3.52
C PRO A 281 -31.67 6.67 -4.21
N PHE A 282 -31.02 5.58 -4.59
CA PHE A 282 -29.77 5.66 -5.34
C PHE A 282 -29.99 6.43 -6.66
N GLU A 283 -29.17 7.45 -6.87
CA GLU A 283 -29.10 8.21 -8.10
C GLU A 283 -27.69 8.09 -8.67
N TYR A 284 -27.59 7.75 -9.97
CA TYR A 284 -26.34 7.80 -10.70
C TYR A 284 -26.28 9.15 -11.42
N LEU A 285 -25.40 10.03 -10.93
CA LEU A 285 -25.16 11.34 -11.51
C LEU A 285 -23.82 11.32 -12.26
N ASP A 286 -23.73 12.09 -13.35
CA ASP A 286 -22.47 12.26 -14.06
C ASP A 286 -21.38 12.80 -13.11
N PRO A 287 -20.12 12.34 -13.25
CA PRO A 287 -19.04 12.78 -12.39
C PRO A 287 -18.82 14.28 -12.50
N LYS A 288 -18.68 14.94 -11.35
CA LYS A 288 -18.33 16.37 -11.29
C LYS A 288 -16.83 16.52 -11.56
N VAL A 289 -16.48 17.23 -12.62
CA VAL A 289 -15.10 17.56 -12.95
C VAL A 289 -14.76 18.92 -12.34
N TYR A 290 -13.66 18.99 -11.61
CA TYR A 290 -13.12 20.23 -11.06
C TYR A 290 -11.82 20.58 -11.79
N ASP A 291 -11.57 21.88 -11.98
CA ASP A 291 -10.29 22.37 -12.50
C ASP A 291 -9.19 22.34 -11.42
N GLU A 292 -7.97 22.72 -11.82
CA GLU A 292 -6.78 22.73 -10.95
C GLU A 292 -6.96 23.66 -9.72
N GLU A 293 -7.82 24.68 -9.82
CA GLU A 293 -8.16 25.57 -8.71
C GLU A 293 -9.37 25.11 -7.89
N GLY A 294 -9.88 23.90 -8.13
CA GLY A 294 -11.01 23.30 -7.40
C GLY A 294 -12.38 23.89 -7.77
N ARG A 295 -12.50 24.60 -8.90
CA ARG A 295 -13.77 25.14 -9.39
C ARG A 295 -14.46 24.09 -10.27
N LEU A 296 -15.78 24.01 -10.17
CA LEU A 296 -16.57 23.08 -10.96
C LEU A 296 -16.50 23.47 -12.44
N LYS A 297 -16.01 22.57 -13.28
CA LYS A 297 -15.98 22.72 -14.74
C LYS A 297 -17.39 22.47 -15.30
N GLU A 298 -17.74 23.12 -16.40
CA GLU A 298 -18.99 22.81 -17.11
C GLU A 298 -19.03 21.33 -17.52
N SER A 299 -20.23 20.75 -17.47
CA SER A 299 -20.44 19.33 -17.78
C SER A 299 -19.91 19.02 -19.19
N GLU A 300 -18.91 18.15 -19.27
CA GLU A 300 -18.38 17.66 -20.52
C GLU A 300 -19.25 16.52 -21.06
N SER A 301 -19.12 16.20 -22.35
CA SER A 301 -19.83 15.04 -22.90
C SER A 301 -19.36 13.74 -22.21
N VAL A 302 -20.20 12.71 -22.18
CA VAL A 302 -19.83 11.39 -21.64
C VAL A 302 -18.53 10.85 -22.27
N GLU A 303 -18.30 11.14 -23.55
CA GLU A 303 -17.08 10.72 -24.26
C GLU A 303 -15.83 11.48 -23.78
N ASP A 304 -15.97 12.75 -23.41
CA ASP A 304 -14.86 13.55 -22.91
C ASP A 304 -14.53 13.19 -21.45
N MET A 305 -15.55 12.93 -20.63
CA MET A 305 -15.38 12.36 -19.29
C MET A 305 -14.66 11.00 -19.34
N ARG A 306 -14.97 10.16 -20.34
CA ARG A 306 -14.29 8.86 -20.54
C ARG A 306 -12.80 9.04 -20.84
N LYS A 307 -12.43 10.01 -21.69
CA LYS A 307 -11.01 10.31 -22.01
C LYS A 307 -10.25 10.85 -20.80
N MET A 308 -10.90 11.65 -19.94
CA MET A 308 -10.25 12.18 -18.73
C MET A 308 -9.89 11.07 -17.73
N ALA A 309 -10.73 10.04 -17.59
CA ALA A 309 -10.48 8.88 -16.72
C ALA A 309 -9.26 8.03 -17.14
N GLU A 310 -8.70 8.27 -18.34
CA GLU A 310 -7.53 7.57 -18.88
C GLU A 310 -6.19 8.28 -18.56
N MET A 311 -6.20 9.42 -17.84
CA MET A 311 -5.00 10.24 -17.55
C MET A 311 -4.28 9.90 -16.22
N TYR A 312 -3.14 10.54 -15.97
CA TYR A 312 -2.30 10.34 -14.77
C TYR A 312 -3.04 10.66 -13.48
N HIS A 313 -2.84 9.80 -12.47
CA HIS A 313 -3.44 9.94 -11.15
C HIS A 313 -2.36 10.43 -10.17
N ARG A 314 -2.59 11.59 -9.55
CA ARG A 314 -1.75 12.11 -8.46
C ARG A 314 -2.66 12.52 -7.30
N ILE A 315 -2.39 11.97 -6.13
CA ILE A 315 -3.01 12.39 -4.87
C ILE A 315 -1.86 12.80 -3.97
N LYS A 316 -1.74 14.11 -3.70
CA LYS A 316 -0.85 14.62 -2.67
C LYS A 316 -1.60 14.56 -1.35
N PHE A 317 -0.97 13.97 -0.34
CA PHE A 317 -1.56 13.88 0.99
C PHE A 317 -0.54 14.36 2.01
N GLU A 318 -0.91 15.36 2.80
CA GLU A 318 -0.13 15.84 3.95
C GLU A 318 -0.82 15.37 5.23
N LEU A 319 -0.24 14.38 5.91
CA LEU A 319 -0.79 13.84 7.16
C LEU A 319 -0.22 14.62 8.36
N TYR A 320 -0.96 15.61 8.85
CA TYR A 320 -0.63 16.30 10.10
C TYR A 320 -1.17 15.52 11.31
N ILE A 321 -0.33 14.68 11.93
CA ILE A 321 -0.66 14.07 13.24
C ILE A 321 -0.48 15.14 14.33
N LYS A 322 -1.53 15.92 14.61
CA LYS A 322 -1.54 16.83 15.75
C LYS A 322 -1.71 16.05 17.05
N THR A 323 -0.70 16.12 17.92
CA THR A 323 -0.70 15.54 19.28
C THR A 323 -1.67 16.19 20.27
N LYS A 324 -2.56 17.09 19.82
CA LYS A 324 -3.64 17.64 20.65
C LYS A 324 -4.92 17.85 19.84
N HIS A 325 -5.89 16.98 20.13
CA HIS A 325 -7.31 17.02 19.81
C HIS A 325 -7.67 17.20 18.32
N ASN A 326 -8.30 16.15 17.79
CA ASN A 326 -8.86 16.00 16.44
C ASN A 326 -7.83 15.76 15.33
N ALA A 327 -7.51 14.49 15.09
CA ALA A 327 -7.03 14.04 13.79
C ALA A 327 -8.12 14.35 12.76
N THR A 328 -7.87 15.36 11.92
CA THR A 328 -8.76 15.73 10.82
C THR A 328 -8.06 15.26 9.55
N CYS A 329 -8.64 14.30 8.81
CA CYS A 329 -8.19 14.00 7.46
C CYS A 329 -8.53 15.20 6.58
N VAL A 330 -7.56 16.07 6.33
CA VAL A 330 -7.71 17.17 5.38
C VAL A 330 -7.02 16.75 4.09
N SER A 331 -7.80 16.28 3.13
CA SER A 331 -7.34 16.18 1.75
C SER A 331 -7.21 17.60 1.20
N THR A 332 -5.98 18.05 0.89
CA THR A 332 -5.78 19.19 0.01
C THR A 332 -5.25 18.66 -1.31
N VAL A 333 -6.01 18.88 -2.39
CA VAL A 333 -5.48 18.75 -3.74
C VAL A 333 -4.57 19.96 -3.93
N SER A 334 -3.27 19.74 -3.98
CA SER A 334 -2.30 20.77 -4.35
C SER A 334 -1.17 20.17 -5.18
N ASP A 335 -0.65 21.00 -6.09
CA ASP A 335 0.37 20.68 -7.10
C ASP A 335 1.71 20.18 -6.56
#